data_AF-A0A3A4V104-F1
#
_entry.id   AF-A0A3A4V104-F1
#
_cell.length_a   1.000
_cell.length_b   1.000
_cell.length_c   1.000
_cell.angle_alpha   90.00
_cell.angle_beta   90.00
_cell.angle_gamma   90.00
#
_symmetry.space_group_name_H-M   'P 1'
#
loop_
_entity.id
_entity.type
_entity.pdbx_description
1 polymer ?
#
loop_
_entity_poly.entity_id
_entity_poly.type
_entity_poly.pdbx_seq_one_letter_code
_entity_poly.pdbx_strand_id
1 'polypeptide(L)' 'MRNQTVEYLVSTINKSDKLSEKEKEVLTKRARGDTLEKIGKRYRITAERVRQIEEAAIIKFMKKIYQLLLFEKS' A
#
# COMPACT_ATOMS: atom_id res chain seq x y z
N MET A 1 6.15 -11.98 18.00
CA MET A 1 6.11 -10.59 18.50
C MET A 1 5.29 -9.75 17.52
N ARG A 2 4.34 -8.94 18.01
CA ARG A 2 3.62 -7.99 17.14
C ARG A 2 4.59 -6.89 16.73
N ASN A 3 4.88 -6.78 15.43
CA ASN A 3 5.78 -5.74 14.93
C ASN A 3 5.01 -4.41 14.93
N GLN A 4 5.31 -3.56 15.92
CA GLN A 4 4.63 -2.27 16.13
C GLN A 4 4.72 -1.36 14.89
N THR A 5 5.84 -1.42 14.15
CA THR A 5 6.03 -0.67 12.91
C THR A 5 5.07 -1.10 11.81
N VAL A 6 4.84 -2.41 11.67
CA VAL A 6 3.88 -2.95 10.70
C VAL A 6 2.46 -2.51 11.05
N GLU A 7 2.07 -2.55 12.32
CA GLU A 7 0.73 -2.11 12.74
C GLU A 7 0.52 -0.60 12.54
N TYR A 8 1.55 0.21 12.80
CA TYR A 8 1.52 1.64 12.50
C TYR A 8 1.35 1.92 11.00
N LEU A 9 2.12 1.21 10.15
CA LEU A 9 2.00 1.30 8.69
C LEU A 9 0.61 0.91 8.21
N VAL A 10 0.06 -0.22 8.69
CA VAL A 10 -1.29 -0.68 8.34
C VAL A 10 -2.35 0.33 8.76
N SER A 11 -2.25 0.90 9.96
CA SER A 11 -3.15 1.96 10.42
C SER A 11 -3.08 3.20 9.52
N THR A 12 -1.88 3.58 9.09
CA THR A 12 -1.67 4.73 8.20
C THR A 12 -2.25 4.48 6.80
N ILE A 13 -2.09 3.28 6.26
CA ILE A 13 -2.68 2.85 4.98
C ILE A 13 -4.21 2.91 5.07
N ASN A 14 -4.79 2.39 6.14
CA ASN A 14 -6.25 2.34 6.32
C ASN A 14 -6.89 3.73 6.44
N LYS A 15 -6.16 4.70 7.00
CA LYS A 15 -6.59 6.11 7.13
C LYS A 15 -6.46 6.92 5.83
N SER A 16 -5.88 6.36 4.77
CA SER A 16 -5.69 7.08 3.50
C SER A 16 -6.99 7.13 2.68
N ASP A 17 -7.53 8.32 2.46
CA ASP A 17 -8.73 8.54 1.62
C ASP A 17 -8.45 8.41 0.11
N LYS A 18 -7.18 8.37 -0.29
CA LYS A 18 -6.76 8.34 -1.71
C LYS A 18 -6.60 6.93 -2.26
N LEU A 19 -6.55 5.93 -1.38
CA LEU A 19 -6.43 4.53 -1.75
C LEU A 19 -7.82 3.92 -1.81
N SER A 20 -8.09 3.15 -2.87
CA SER A 20 -9.25 2.27 -2.91
C SER A 20 -9.11 1.14 -1.89
N GLU A 21 -10.23 0.53 -1.49
CA GLU A 21 -10.24 -0.60 -0.56
C GLU A 21 -9.35 -1.76 -1.04
N LYS A 22 -9.30 -2.00 -2.35
CA LYS A 22 -8.44 -3.04 -2.93
C LYS A 22 -6.95 -2.71 -2.83
N GLU A 23 -6.58 -1.44 -3.00
CA GLU A 23 -5.21 -0.97 -2.82
C GLU A 23 -4.78 -1.05 -1.34
N LYS A 24 -5.66 -0.64 -0.42
CA LYS A 24 -5.43 -0.77 1.03
C LYS A 24 -5.21 -2.22 1.44
N GLU A 25 -6.03 -3.13 0.93
CA GLU A 25 -5.92 -4.55 1.29
C GLU A 25 -4.64 -5.18 0.72
N VAL A 26 -4.26 -4.86 -0.52
CA VAL A 26 -2.99 -5.31 -1.12
C VAL A 26 -1.80 -4.80 -0.30
N LEU A 27 -1.72 -3.49 -0.01
CA LEU A 27 -0.63 -2.91 0.78
C LEU A 27 -0.57 -3.47 2.21
N THR A 28 -1.71 -3.69 2.85
CA THR A 28 -1.78 -4.28 4.19
C THR A 28 -1.24 -5.71 4.22
N LYS A 29 -1.61 -6.54 3.23
CA LYS A 29 -1.10 -7.91 3.13
C LYS A 29 0.40 -7.92 2.84
N ARG A 30 0.86 -7.03 1.96
CA ARG A 30 2.30 -6.86 1.65
C ARG A 30 3.10 -6.43 2.89
N ALA A 31 2.60 -5.47 3.66
CA ALA A 31 3.22 -5.02 4.92
C ALA A 31 3.30 -6.14 5.97
N ARG A 32 2.36 -7.10 5.93
CA ARG A 32 2.35 -8.30 6.79
C ARG A 32 3.19 -9.46 6.25
N GLY A 33 3.85 -9.31 5.10
CA GLY A 33 4.77 -10.30 4.53
C GLY A 33 4.14 -11.28 3.53
N ASP A 34 2.90 -11.09 3.10
CA ASP A 34 2.32 -11.93 2.05
C ASP A 34 3.01 -11.69 0.69
N THR A 35 3.21 -12.76 -0.09
CA THR A 35 3.78 -12.69 -1.44
C THR A 35 2.74 -12.28 -2.48
N LEU A 36 3.20 -11.70 -3.59
CA LEU A 36 2.33 -11.32 -4.72
C LEU A 36 1.51 -12.51 -5.24
N GLU A 37 2.10 -13.70 -5.29
CA GLU A 37 1.41 -14.93 -5.70
C GLU A 37 0.30 -15.34 -4.73
N LYS A 38 0.55 -15.26 -3.42
CA LYS A 38 -0.44 -15.59 -2.39
C LYS A 38 -1.63 -14.63 -2.45
N ILE A 39 -1.35 -13.34 -2.65
CA ILE A 39 -2.35 -12.31 -2.84
C ILE A 39 -3.12 -12.54 -4.15
N GLY A 40 -2.42 -12.83 -5.24
CA GLY A 40 -3.00 -13.10 -6.55
C GLY A 40 -3.95 -14.29 -6.53
N LYS A 41 -3.54 -15.41 -5.90
CA LYS A 41 -4.40 -16.59 -5.69
C LYS A 41 -5.69 -16.24 -4.95
N ARG A 42 -5.62 -15.40 -3.91
CA ARG A 42 -6.81 -14.98 -3.14
C ARG A 42 -7.79 -14.16 -3.98
N TYR A 43 -7.30 -13.29 -4.85
CA TYR A 43 -8.15 -12.46 -5.72
C TYR A 43 -8.41 -13.07 -7.09
N ARG A 44 -7.92 -14.29 -7.37
CA ARG A 44 -7.98 -14.94 -8.69
C ARG A 44 -7.41 -14.07 -9.81
N ILE A 45 -6.30 -13.39 -9.54
CA ILE A 45 -5.56 -12.57 -10.49
C ILE A 45 -4.09 -13.00 -10.54
N THR A 46 -3.38 -12.60 -11.59
CA THR A 46 -1.95 -12.88 -11.72
C THR A 46 -1.13 -12.09 -10.70
N ALA A 47 0.02 -12.62 -10.31
CA ALA A 47 0.97 -11.92 -9.43
C ALA A 47 1.39 -10.56 -10.02
N GLU A 48 1.54 -10.50 -11.35
CA GLU A 48 1.85 -9.25 -12.05
C GLU A 48 0.73 -8.21 -11.90
N ARG A 49 -0.55 -8.63 -11.94
CA ARG A 49 -1.65 -7.71 -11.68
C ARG A 49 -1.63 -7.18 -10.25
N VAL A 50 -1.23 -7.98 -9.28
CA VAL A 50 -1.04 -7.52 -7.89
C VAL A 50 0.11 -6.51 -7.81
N ARG A 51 1.24 -6.76 -8.50
CA ARG A 51 2.39 -5.85 -8.54
C ARG A 51 2.00 -4.47 -9.08
N GLN A 52 1.23 -4.42 -10.18
CA GLN A 52 0.73 -3.17 -10.75
C GLN A 52 -0.15 -2.39 -9.77
N ILE A 53 -1.02 -3.08 -9.03
CA ILE A 53 -1.87 -2.46 -8.01
C ILE A 53 -1.01 -1.91 -6.86
N GLU A 54 -0.03 -2.68 -6.39
CA GLU A 54 0.92 -2.25 -5.36
C GLU A 54 1.68 -0.99 -5.79
N GLU A 55 2.24 -0.97 -7.01
CA GLU A 55 2.99 0.16 -7.55
C GLU A 55 2.11 1.42 -7.67
N ALA A 56 0.91 1.30 -8.23
CA ALA A 56 -0.04 2.41 -8.33
C ALA A 56 -0.43 2.95 -6.94
N ALA A 57 -0.65 2.06 -5.97
CA ALA A 57 -0.99 2.43 -4.61
C ALA A 57 0.16 3.17 -3.90
N ILE A 58 1.41 2.70 -4.05
CA ILE A 58 2.60 3.35 -3.50
C ILE A 58 2.74 4.75 -4.07
N ILE A 59 2.60 4.92 -5.40
CA ILE A 59 2.70 6.23 -6.05
C ILE A 59 1.64 7.20 -5.49
N LYS A 60 0.39 6.74 -5.34
CA LYS A 60 -0.69 7.56 -4.75
C LYS A 60 -0.40 7.94 -3.30
N PHE A 61 0.11 7.00 -2.52
CA PHE A 61 0.44 7.21 -1.11
C PHE A 61 1.61 8.18 -0.94
N MET A 62 2.66 8.08 -1.76
CA MET A 62 3.85 8.92 -1.70
C MET A 62 3.68 10.29 -2.35
N LYS A 63 2.78 10.46 -3.34
CA LYS A 63 2.55 11.75 -4.02
C LYS A 63 2.23 12.90 -3.06
N LYS A 64 1.57 12.62 -1.94
CA LYS A 64 1.29 13.62 -0.90
C LYS A 64 2.59 14.13 -0.25
N ILE A 65 3.56 13.25 0.00
CA ILE A 65 4.85 13.62 0.60
C ILE A 65 5.62 14.53 -0.35
N TYR A 66 5.70 14.18 -1.63
CA TYR A 66 6.37 15.03 -2.63
C TYR A 66 5.69 16.39 -2.82
N GLN A 67 4.35 16.43 -2.83
CA GLN A 67 3.62 17.69 -2.86
C GLN A 67 3.92 18.56 -1.63
N LEU A 68 3.84 18.00 -0.43
CA LEU A 68 4.14 18.73 0.81
C LEU A 68 5.59 19.24 0.84
N LEU A 69 6.57 18.41 0.45
CA LEU A 69 7.99 18.79 0.38
C LEU A 69 8.27 19.88 -0.67
N LEU A 70 7.49 19.96 -1.75
CA LEU A 70 7.59 21.02 -2.75
C LEU A 70 7.06 22.35 -2.21
N PHE A 71 5.99 22.33 -1.41
CA PHE A 71 5.40 23.54 -0.82
C PHE A 71 6.14 24.07 0.42
N GLU A 72 6.83 23.21 1.19
CA GLU A 72 7.65 23.65 2.34
C GLU A 72 8.94 24.38 1.94
N LYS A 73 9.36 24.26 0.68
CA LYS A 73 10.61 24.84 0.18
C LYS A 73 10.43 26.18 -0.57
N SER A 74 9.23 26.76 -0.54
CA SER A 74 8.85 28.00 -1.22
C SER A 74 8.75 29.17 -0.26
#